data_AF-A0A974PX87-F1
#
_entry.id   AF-A0A974PX87-F1
#
_cell.length_a   1.000
_cell.length_b   1.000
_cell.length_c   1.000
_cell.angle_alpha   90.00
_cell.angle_beta   90.00
_cell.angle_gamma   90.00
#
_symmetry.space_group_name_H-M   'P 1'
#
loop_
_entity.id
_entity.type
_entity.pdbx_description
1 polymer ?
#
loop_
_entity_poly.entity_id
_entity_poly.type
_entity_poly.pdbx_seq_one_letter_code
_entity_poly.pdbx_strand_id
1 'polypeptide(L)'
;MSRKPKQLIAAAIAASLIGGAAVAGQGEHGHHHHHFPADVDAFHGVLAPVWHADRGAERNRDACARAGRMAGLAQAIRSTDAARLQASLATLAKTCTDGKGDVERALFDVHEEFHRLIEPRTGA
;
A
#
# COMPACT_ATOMS: atom_id res chain seq x y z
N MET A 1 53.62 5.66 8.44
CA MET A 1 52.92 6.95 8.26
C MET A 1 52.78 7.20 6.77
N SER A 2 51.56 7.19 6.21
CA SER A 2 51.34 7.60 4.82
C SER A 2 50.02 8.35 4.71
N ARG A 3 50.06 9.48 4.02
CA ARG A 3 49.14 10.63 4.13
C ARG A 3 47.92 10.45 3.23
N LYS A 4 46.72 10.75 3.74
CA LYS A 4 45.50 10.96 2.95
C LYS A 4 45.61 12.27 2.15
N PRO A 5 45.29 12.31 0.85
CA PRO A 5 44.92 13.55 0.18
C PRO A 5 43.42 13.83 0.38
N LYS A 6 43.13 15.03 0.89
CA LYS A 6 41.81 15.68 0.88
C LYS A 6 41.66 16.51 -0.41
N GLN A 7 40.40 16.78 -0.74
CA GLN A 7 39.89 17.80 -1.69
C GLN A 7 39.83 17.29 -3.15
N LEU A 8 38.80 17.58 -3.93
CA LEU A 8 38.22 18.90 -4.20
C LEU A 8 36.73 18.83 -4.60
N ILE A 9 36.05 19.94 -4.33
CA ILE A 9 34.69 20.33 -4.72
C ILE A 9 34.62 20.45 -6.25
N ALA A 10 33.56 19.94 -6.87
CA ALA A 10 33.05 20.45 -8.14
C ALA A 10 31.53 20.30 -8.18
N ALA A 11 30.84 21.40 -7.89
CA ALA A 11 29.42 21.56 -8.19
C ALA A 11 29.26 21.72 -9.71
N ALA A 12 28.39 20.93 -10.33
CA ALA A 12 27.90 21.17 -11.67
C ALA A 12 26.37 21.25 -11.60
N ILE A 13 25.87 22.49 -11.55
CA ILE A 13 24.46 22.82 -11.76
C ILE A 13 24.22 22.75 -13.27
N ALA A 14 23.57 21.68 -13.73
CA ALA A 14 23.03 21.62 -15.08
C ALA A 14 21.52 21.93 -15.00
N ALA A 15 21.19 23.22 -15.12
CA ALA A 15 19.82 23.66 -15.33
C ALA A 15 19.46 23.45 -16.81
N SER A 16 18.84 22.32 -17.12
CA SER A 16 18.23 22.07 -18.43
C SER A 16 16.73 22.38 -18.35
N LEU A 17 16.38 23.60 -18.68
CA LEU A 17 15.01 24.00 -19.03
C LEU A 17 14.73 23.55 -20.47
N ILE A 18 13.98 22.47 -20.62
CA ILE A 18 13.29 22.17 -21.89
C ILE A 18 11.82 22.01 -21.53
N GLY A 19 11.05 23.06 -21.82
CA GLY A 19 9.60 23.01 -21.85
C GLY A 19 9.16 22.10 -22.99
N GLY A 20 8.52 20.99 -22.64
CA GLY A 20 7.69 20.19 -23.53
C GLY A 20 6.25 20.33 -23.07
N ALA A 21 5.36 20.73 -23.98
CA ALA A 21 3.95 20.97 -23.73
C ALA A 21 3.28 19.77 -23.06
N ALA A 22 2.52 20.05 -21.99
CA ALA A 22 1.55 19.14 -21.43
C ALA A 22 0.47 18.84 -22.49
N VAL A 23 0.64 17.74 -23.22
CA VAL A 23 -0.52 17.04 -23.76
C VAL A 23 -1.17 16.33 -22.58
N ALA A 24 -2.15 17.01 -21.98
CA ALA A 24 -3.17 16.35 -21.18
C ALA A 24 -3.89 15.36 -22.12
N GLY A 25 -3.33 14.18 -22.26
CA GLY A 25 -4.08 13.00 -22.63
C GLY A 25 -5.10 12.80 -21.53
N GLN A 26 -6.28 13.40 -21.69
CA GLN A 26 -7.50 12.98 -21.03
C GLN A 26 -7.80 11.57 -21.54
N GLY A 27 -7.04 10.60 -21.05
CA GLY A 27 -7.49 9.24 -20.96
C GLY A 27 -8.59 9.26 -19.93
N GLU A 28 -9.84 9.23 -20.39
CA GLU A 28 -11.00 8.92 -19.58
C GLU A 28 -10.82 7.51 -19.00
N HIS A 29 -10.03 7.42 -17.93
CA HIS A 29 -10.04 6.27 -17.06
C HIS A 29 -11.23 6.46 -16.14
N GLY A 30 -12.32 5.77 -16.46
CA GLY A 30 -13.48 5.64 -15.57
C GLY A 30 -13.01 5.10 -14.22
N HIS A 31 -12.65 5.99 -13.31
CA HIS A 31 -12.37 5.66 -11.94
C HIS A 31 -13.71 5.26 -11.31
N HIS A 32 -13.96 3.95 -11.22
CA HIS A 32 -15.01 3.41 -10.39
C HIS A 32 -14.66 3.75 -8.93
N HIS A 33 -14.99 4.97 -8.51
CA HIS A 33 -14.93 5.35 -7.11
C HIS A 33 -16.04 4.60 -6.39
N HIS A 34 -15.71 3.43 -5.86
CA HIS A 34 -16.56 2.75 -4.90
C HIS A 34 -16.75 3.70 -3.70
N HIS A 35 -17.96 4.23 -3.53
CA HIS A 35 -18.30 4.97 -2.31
C HIS A 35 -18.53 3.95 -1.19
N PHE A 36 -17.46 3.58 -0.50
CA PHE A 36 -17.55 2.80 0.73
C PHE A 36 -18.01 3.70 1.89
N PRO A 37 -18.54 3.12 2.98
CA PRO A 37 -18.56 3.80 4.27
C PRO A 37 -17.16 4.36 4.62
N ALA A 38 -17.11 5.53 5.26
CA ALA A 38 -15.86 6.27 5.45
C ALA A 38 -14.77 5.49 6.23
N ASP A 39 -15.16 4.59 7.13
CA ASP A 39 -14.25 3.73 7.87
C ASP A 39 -13.62 2.63 7.00
N VAL A 40 -14.37 2.07 6.07
CA VAL A 40 -13.90 1.12 5.05
C VAL A 40 -13.01 1.83 4.02
N ASP A 41 -13.41 3.04 3.57
CA ASP A 41 -12.59 3.84 2.66
C ASP A 41 -11.24 4.24 3.28
N ALA A 42 -11.24 4.60 4.57
CA ALA A 42 -10.02 4.92 5.30
C ALA A 42 -9.04 3.72 5.32
N PHE A 43 -9.55 2.50 5.52
CA PHE A 43 -8.76 1.28 5.39
C PHE A 43 -8.26 1.06 3.95
N HIS A 44 -9.16 1.17 2.98
CA HIS A 44 -8.85 1.00 1.55
C HIS A 44 -7.74 1.96 1.09
N GLY A 45 -7.76 3.22 1.52
CA GLY A 45 -6.73 4.21 1.20
C GLY A 45 -5.31 3.85 1.69
N VAL A 46 -5.18 2.86 2.59
CA VAL A 46 -3.87 2.32 3.00
C VAL A 46 -3.51 1.07 2.21
N LEU A 47 -4.48 0.17 2.04
CA LEU A 47 -4.28 -1.12 1.37
C LEU A 47 -4.04 -0.94 -0.13
N ALA A 48 -4.85 -0.13 -0.81
CA ALA A 48 -4.84 0.04 -2.26
C ALA A 48 -3.46 0.35 -2.85
N PRO A 49 -2.70 1.37 -2.39
CA PRO A 49 -1.38 1.65 -2.95
C PRO A 49 -0.36 0.53 -2.71
N VAL A 50 -0.49 -0.25 -1.64
CA VAL A 50 0.38 -1.40 -1.39
C VAL A 50 0.04 -2.53 -2.34
N TRP A 51 -1.25 -2.85 -2.45
CA TRP A 51 -1.73 -3.97 -3.26
C TRP A 51 -1.48 -3.77 -4.75
N HIS A 52 -1.73 -2.56 -5.25
CA HIS A 52 -1.58 -2.22 -6.67
C HIS A 52 -0.14 -1.90 -7.09
N ALA A 53 0.84 -1.91 -6.17
CA ALA A 53 2.25 -1.85 -6.53
C ALA A 53 2.73 -3.16 -7.19
N ASP A 54 3.81 -3.08 -7.97
CA ASP A 54 4.45 -4.25 -8.58
C ASP A 54 4.77 -5.31 -7.52
N ARG A 55 4.51 -6.58 -7.86
CA ARG A 55 4.79 -7.69 -6.94
C ARG A 55 6.31 -7.79 -6.71
N GLY A 56 6.73 -7.99 -5.46
CA GLY A 56 8.13 -8.21 -5.15
C GLY A 56 8.55 -7.72 -3.77
N ALA A 57 9.86 -7.70 -3.55
CA ALA A 57 10.45 -7.37 -2.25
C ALA A 57 10.05 -5.97 -1.75
N GLU A 58 9.88 -5.01 -2.65
CA GLU A 58 9.45 -3.65 -2.29
C GLU A 58 8.03 -3.62 -1.75
N ARG A 59 7.07 -4.22 -2.45
CA ARG A 59 5.70 -4.37 -1.96
C ARG A 59 5.67 -5.10 -0.62
N ASN A 60 6.46 -6.16 -0.44
CA ASN A 60 6.50 -6.90 0.81
C ASN A 60 7.00 -6.02 1.97
N ARG A 61 8.03 -5.21 1.75
CA ARG A 61 8.50 -4.24 2.76
C ARG A 61 7.42 -3.22 3.09
N ASP A 62 6.74 -2.68 2.09
CA ASP A 62 5.70 -1.68 2.28
C ASP A 62 4.47 -2.24 3.00
N ALA A 63 4.07 -3.46 2.67
CA ALA A 63 3.02 -4.19 3.37
C ALA A 63 3.35 -4.33 4.86
N CYS A 64 4.58 -4.74 5.18
CA CYS A 64 5.02 -4.85 6.57
C CYS A 64 5.11 -3.50 7.28
N ALA A 65 5.63 -2.47 6.61
CA ALA A 65 5.70 -1.12 7.17
C ALA A 65 4.31 -0.54 7.50
N ARG A 66 3.27 -0.94 6.77
CA ARG A 66 1.90 -0.45 6.92
C ARG A 66 0.99 -1.39 7.71
N ALA A 67 1.42 -2.61 8.02
CA ALA A 67 0.60 -3.64 8.67
C ALA A 67 -0.06 -3.15 9.96
N GLY A 68 0.67 -2.43 10.82
CA GLY A 68 0.11 -1.87 12.06
C GLY A 68 -0.98 -0.83 11.81
N ARG A 69 -0.80 0.06 10.82
CA ARG A 69 -1.82 1.05 10.44
C ARG A 69 -3.05 0.40 9.84
N MET A 70 -2.87 -0.60 8.97
CA MET A 70 -3.96 -1.38 8.40
C MET A 70 -4.76 -2.09 9.49
N ALA A 71 -4.09 -2.73 10.46
CA ALA A 71 -4.74 -3.39 11.59
C ALA A 71 -5.56 -2.40 12.45
N GLY A 72 -5.00 -1.23 12.79
CA GLY A 72 -5.73 -0.22 13.56
C GLY A 72 -6.98 0.30 12.84
N LEU A 73 -6.91 0.51 11.52
CA LEU A 73 -8.07 0.93 10.74
C LEU A 73 -9.12 -0.18 10.62
N ALA A 74 -8.71 -1.43 10.41
CA ALA A 74 -9.64 -2.56 10.39
C ALA A 74 -10.36 -2.76 11.74
N GLN A 75 -9.68 -2.48 12.86
CA GLN A 75 -10.31 -2.46 14.19
C GLN A 75 -11.28 -1.29 14.40
N ALA A 76 -11.12 -0.20 13.64
CA ALA A 76 -11.98 0.98 13.70
C ALA A 76 -13.22 0.87 12.80
N ILE A 77 -13.30 -0.14 11.93
CA ILE A 77 -14.49 -0.39 11.11
C ILE A 77 -15.69 -0.73 12.02
N ARG A 78 -16.80 -0.02 11.80
CA ARG A 78 -18.09 -0.15 12.50
C ARG A 78 -19.25 -0.33 11.53
N SER A 79 -19.08 0.01 10.26
CA SER A 79 -20.11 -0.07 9.22
C SER A 79 -20.45 -1.51 8.79
N THR A 80 -19.62 -2.50 9.12
CA THR A 80 -19.80 -3.91 8.76
C THR A 80 -18.97 -4.83 9.67
N ASP A 81 -19.16 -6.14 9.56
CA ASP A 81 -18.37 -7.14 10.29
C ASP A 81 -17.01 -7.36 9.61
N ALA A 82 -15.96 -6.79 10.22
CA ALA A 82 -14.59 -6.88 9.75
C ALA A 82 -13.76 -7.99 10.42
N ALA A 83 -14.36 -8.95 11.13
CA ALA A 83 -13.61 -9.93 11.92
C ALA A 83 -12.61 -10.74 11.10
N ARG A 84 -12.98 -11.15 9.88
CA ARG A 84 -12.08 -11.91 8.98
C ARG A 84 -10.93 -11.06 8.46
N LEU A 85 -11.21 -9.81 8.07
CA LEU A 85 -10.20 -8.85 7.69
C LEU A 85 -9.20 -8.62 8.84
N GLN A 86 -9.69 -8.44 10.07
CA GLN A 86 -8.84 -8.28 11.24
C GLN A 86 -7.95 -9.51 11.50
N ALA A 87 -8.50 -10.72 11.35
CA ALA A 87 -7.73 -11.95 11.48
C ALA A 87 -6.63 -12.07 10.40
N SER A 88 -6.93 -11.74 9.15
CA SER A 88 -5.93 -11.74 8.07
C SER A 88 -4.79 -10.74 8.32
N LEU A 89 -5.10 -9.56 8.89
CA LEU A 89 -4.10 -8.57 9.26
C LEU A 89 -3.23 -9.01 10.44
N ALA A 90 -3.80 -9.74 11.40
CA ALA A 90 -3.01 -10.33 12.48
C ALA A 90 -1.99 -11.35 11.92
N THR A 91 -2.40 -12.15 10.94
CA THR A 91 -1.49 -13.06 10.22
C THR A 91 -0.40 -12.29 9.49
N LEU A 92 -0.74 -11.27 8.70
CA LEU A 92 0.25 -10.43 8.00
C LEU A 92 1.25 -9.79 8.99
N ALA A 93 0.75 -9.19 10.08
CA ALA A 93 1.60 -8.58 11.10
C ALA A 93 2.55 -9.60 11.75
N LYS A 94 2.08 -10.82 11.99
CA LYS A 94 2.90 -11.92 12.52
C LYS A 94 3.98 -12.33 11.52
N THR A 95 3.62 -12.55 10.26
CA THR A 95 4.58 -12.88 9.19
C THR A 95 5.68 -11.82 9.08
N CYS A 96 5.31 -10.54 9.16
CA CYS A 96 6.25 -9.42 9.12
C CYS A 96 7.16 -9.35 10.36
N THR A 97 6.63 -9.62 11.56
CA THR A 97 7.39 -9.54 12.81
C THR A 97 8.35 -10.72 12.97
N ASP A 98 7.89 -11.92 12.64
CA ASP A 98 8.68 -13.15 12.80
C ASP A 98 9.77 -13.26 11.73
N GLY A 99 9.68 -12.50 10.64
CA GLY A 99 10.55 -12.61 9.47
C GLY A 99 10.45 -13.96 8.77
N LYS A 100 9.35 -14.69 9.00
CA LYS A 100 9.11 -16.06 8.54
C LYS A 100 7.76 -16.12 7.84
N GLY A 101 7.71 -16.91 6.76
CA GLY A 101 6.52 -17.11 5.96
C GLY A 101 6.44 -16.19 4.74
N ASP A 102 5.32 -16.25 4.05
CA ASP A 102 5.11 -15.60 2.77
C ASP A 102 4.27 -14.31 2.97
N VAL A 103 4.96 -13.16 2.99
CA VAL A 103 4.32 -11.82 3.12
C VAL A 103 3.39 -11.54 1.95
N GLU A 104 3.77 -12.01 0.76
CA GLU A 104 3.00 -11.78 -0.46
C GLU A 104 1.68 -12.56 -0.41
N ARG A 105 1.73 -13.81 0.05
CA ARG A 105 0.51 -14.59 0.33
C ARG A 105 -0.34 -13.95 1.43
N ALA A 106 0.26 -13.51 2.52
CA ALA A 106 -0.48 -12.89 3.62
C ALA A 106 -1.15 -11.57 3.19
N LEU A 107 -0.48 -10.76 2.36
CA LEU A 107 -1.07 -9.56 1.76
C LEU A 107 -2.22 -9.90 0.80
N PHE A 108 -2.08 -10.95 0.00
CA PHE A 108 -3.17 -11.46 -0.83
C PHE A 108 -4.40 -11.82 0.01
N ASP A 109 -4.21 -12.54 1.13
CA ASP A 109 -5.34 -12.93 1.99
C ASP A 109 -6.04 -11.69 2.61
N VAL A 110 -5.29 -10.64 2.97
CA VAL A 110 -5.88 -9.35 3.39
C VAL A 110 -6.74 -8.71 2.30
N HIS A 111 -6.25 -8.74 1.05
CA HIS A 111 -6.98 -8.20 -0.09
C HIS A 111 -8.27 -8.98 -0.38
N GLU A 112 -8.23 -10.30 -0.29
CA GLU A 112 -9.42 -11.14 -0.47
C GLU A 112 -10.47 -10.89 0.63
N GLU A 113 -10.06 -10.76 1.89
CA GLU A 113 -10.99 -10.42 2.96
C GLU A 113 -11.55 -9.01 2.84
N PHE A 114 -10.77 -8.05 2.30
CA PHE A 114 -11.31 -6.75 1.95
C PHE A 114 -12.39 -6.86 0.87
N HIS A 115 -12.18 -7.66 -0.18
CA HIS A 115 -13.22 -7.91 -1.18
C HIS A 115 -14.50 -8.51 -0.57
N ARG A 116 -14.38 -9.55 0.27
CA ARG A 116 -15.53 -10.15 0.97
C ARG A 116 -16.29 -9.15 1.83
N LEU A 117 -15.58 -8.17 2.40
CA LEU A 117 -16.18 -7.11 3.22
C LEU A 117 -17.08 -6.17 2.41
N ILE A 118 -16.71 -5.88 1.16
CA ILE A 118 -17.35 -4.88 0.31
C ILE A 118 -18.26 -5.47 -0.78
N GLU A 119 -18.16 -6.77 -1.03
CA GLU A 119 -19.06 -7.45 -1.95
C GLU A 119 -20.51 -7.35 -1.45
N PRO A 120 -21.46 -6.95 -2.31
CA PRO A 120 -22.86 -6.96 -1.95
C PRO A 120 -23.26 -8.37 -1.52
N ARG A 121 -23.82 -8.52 -0.32
CA ARG A 121 -24.50 -9.77 0.07
C ARG A 121 -25.70 -9.94 -0.86
N THR A 122 -25.53 -10.67 -1.95
CA THR A 122 -26.66 -11.11 -2.78
C THR A 122 -27.46 -12.13 -1.99
N GLY A 123 -28.62 -11.71 -1.49
CA GLY A 123 -29.66 -12.60 -0.95
C GLY A 123 -29.67 -12.72 0.57
N ALA A 124 -30.56 -11.95 1.20
CA ALA A 124 -31.34 -12.40 2.35
C ALA A 124 -32.76 -12.68 1.85
#